data_AF-A0A2E5USK0-F1
#
_entry.id   AF-A0A2E5USK0-F1
#
_cell.length_a   1.000
_cell.length_b   1.000
_cell.length_c   1.000
_cell.angle_alpha   90.00
_cell.angle_beta   90.00
_cell.angle_gamma   90.00
#
_symmetry.space_group_name_H-M   'P 1'
#
loop_
_entity.id
_entity.type
_entity.pdbx_description
1 polymer ?
#
loop_
_entity_poly.entity_id
_entity_poly.type
_entity_poly.pdbx_seq_one_letter_code
_entity_poly.pdbx_strand_id
1 'polypeptide(L)'
;LFKWGIFARAPSDNWSSEYSTLLGDAAHPLEPFMGQGASMAIEDGVVISRIIADSGSQNEIVDRYQEARIERAHFVTENSKKAGMRFTGKTPDDYSKEDHKNEEELGLFYYDPSTVEI
;
A
#
# COMPACT_ATOMS: atom_id res chain seq x y z
N LEU A 1 -6.52 -7.79 -28.40
CA LEU A 1 -6.96 -7.37 -27.04
C LEU A 1 -6.21 -8.24 -26.04
N PHE A 2 -5.51 -7.65 -25.07
CA PHE A 2 -4.79 -8.41 -24.03
C PHE A 2 -5.72 -8.69 -22.85
N LYS A 3 -5.55 -9.84 -22.20
CA LYS A 3 -6.22 -10.19 -20.95
C LYS A 3 -5.16 -10.45 -19.89
N TRP A 4 -5.30 -9.81 -18.74
CA TRP A 4 -4.36 -9.93 -17.63
C TRP A 4 -5.10 -10.48 -16.42
N GLY A 5 -4.52 -11.48 -15.76
CA GLY A 5 -5.04 -11.96 -14.48
C GLY A 5 -4.78 -10.93 -13.39
N ILE A 6 -5.71 -10.84 -12.43
CA ILE A 6 -5.51 -10.06 -11.21
C ILE A 6 -4.91 -11.02 -10.18
N PHE A 7 -3.69 -10.70 -9.73
CA PHE A 7 -2.97 -11.49 -8.75
C PHE A 7 -2.65 -10.62 -7.54
N ALA A 8 -2.84 -11.18 -6.35
CA ALA A 8 -2.52 -10.54 -5.09
C ALA A 8 -1.63 -11.47 -4.25
N ARG A 9 -0.86 -10.88 -3.33
CA ARG A 9 -0.04 -11.59 -2.35
C ARG A 9 -0.51 -11.20 -0.94
N ALA A 10 -0.34 -12.11 0.02
CA ALA A 10 -0.53 -11.76 1.42
C ALA A 10 0.43 -10.61 1.82
N PRO A 11 0.00 -9.64 2.64
CA PRO A 11 0.90 -8.63 3.17
C PRO A 11 2.10 -9.25 3.88
N SER A 12 3.27 -8.62 3.76
CA SER A 12 4.50 -9.01 4.46
C SER A 12 4.81 -8.00 5.55
N ASP A 13 5.21 -8.50 6.72
CA ASP A 13 5.67 -7.70 7.88
C ASP A 13 7.17 -7.41 7.84
N ASN A 14 7.88 -7.91 6.82
CA ASN A 14 9.31 -7.66 6.63
C ASN A 14 9.58 -7.32 5.17
N TRP A 15 10.07 -6.10 4.93
CA TRP A 15 10.46 -5.61 3.59
C TRP A 15 11.97 -5.41 3.47
N SER A 16 12.67 -5.44 4.59
CA SER A 16 14.07 -5.03 4.69
C SER A 16 15.00 -6.22 4.95
N SER A 17 16.19 -6.13 4.39
CA SER A 17 17.38 -6.88 4.79
C SER A 17 18.35 -5.93 5.50
N GLU A 18 19.55 -6.40 5.81
CA GLU A 18 20.60 -5.56 6.40
C GLU A 18 20.91 -4.31 5.57
N TYR A 19 20.81 -4.37 4.23
CA TYR A 19 21.26 -3.27 3.36
C TYR A 19 20.25 -2.83 2.30
N SER A 20 19.08 -3.47 2.21
CA SER A 20 18.12 -3.22 1.14
C SER A 20 16.70 -3.26 1.66
N THR A 21 15.82 -2.43 1.09
CA THR A 21 14.39 -2.49 1.37
C THR A 21 13.57 -2.48 0.07
N LEU A 22 12.35 -3.01 0.11
CA LEU A 22 11.44 -3.09 -1.03
C LEU A 22 10.45 -1.92 -1.03
N LEU A 23 10.15 -1.40 -2.22
CA LEU A 23 9.17 -0.32 -2.45
C LEU A 23 8.20 -0.72 -3.57
N GLY A 24 7.04 -0.06 -3.65
CA GLY A 24 6.04 -0.30 -4.69
C GLY A 24 5.54 -1.75 -4.71
N ASP A 25 5.19 -2.25 -5.90
CA ASP A 25 4.68 -3.62 -6.10
C ASP A 25 5.63 -4.73 -5.60
N ALA A 26 6.93 -4.45 -5.45
CA ALA A 26 7.85 -5.40 -4.85
C ALA A 26 7.51 -5.66 -3.37
N ALA A 27 7.14 -4.60 -2.63
CA ALA A 27 6.71 -4.66 -1.23
C ALA A 27 5.20 -4.97 -1.11
N HIS A 28 4.35 -4.19 -1.79
CA HIS A 28 2.91 -4.13 -1.55
C HIS A 28 2.08 -4.17 -2.85
N PRO A 29 2.12 -5.29 -3.59
CA PRO A 29 1.35 -5.42 -4.82
C PRO A 29 -0.15 -5.26 -4.53
N LEU A 30 -0.79 -4.34 -5.25
CA LEU A 30 -2.16 -3.94 -4.98
C LEU A 30 -3.12 -4.43 -6.07
N GLU A 31 -4.27 -4.97 -5.67
CA GLU A 31 -5.37 -5.18 -6.61
C GLU A 31 -5.88 -3.83 -7.14
N PRO A 32 -6.31 -3.72 -8.42
CA PRO A 32 -6.56 -2.44 -9.05
C PRO A 32 -7.88 -1.77 -8.62
N PHE A 33 -8.57 -2.29 -7.61
CA PHE A 33 -9.95 -1.91 -7.28
C PHE A 33 -10.11 -0.58 -6.54
N MET A 34 -9.00 0.04 -6.09
CA MET A 34 -8.97 1.39 -5.51
C MET A 34 -8.03 2.36 -6.24
N GLY A 35 -7.34 1.90 -7.29
CA GLY A 35 -6.42 2.75 -8.07
C GLY A 35 -5.20 3.31 -7.30
N GLN A 36 -4.84 2.78 -6.13
CA GLN A 36 -3.81 3.37 -5.25
C GLN A 36 -2.38 2.84 -5.42
N GLY A 37 -2.15 1.82 -6.27
CA GLY A 37 -0.82 1.19 -6.34
C GLY A 37 0.29 2.17 -6.70
N ALA A 38 0.06 3.00 -7.71
CA ALA A 38 1.01 4.04 -8.12
C ALA A 38 1.16 5.13 -7.05
N SER A 39 0.07 5.56 -6.42
CA SER A 39 0.10 6.55 -5.33
C SER A 39 0.95 6.06 -4.17
N MET A 40 0.79 4.80 -3.74
CA MET A 40 1.60 4.22 -2.67
C MET A 40 3.09 4.16 -3.03
N ALA A 41 3.43 3.81 -4.27
CA ALA A 41 4.84 3.83 -4.70
C ALA A 41 5.44 5.24 -4.68
N ILE A 42 4.64 6.28 -4.98
CA ILE A 42 5.05 7.68 -4.86
C ILE A 42 5.20 8.08 -3.38
N GLU A 43 4.25 7.71 -2.51
CA GLU A 43 4.36 7.89 -1.06
C GLU A 43 5.65 7.27 -0.52
N ASP A 44 6.00 6.06 -0.93
CA ASP A 44 7.24 5.38 -0.52
C ASP A 44 8.47 6.22 -0.88
N GLY A 45 8.51 6.75 -2.11
CA GLY A 45 9.61 7.59 -2.58
C GLY A 45 9.78 8.87 -1.75
N VAL A 46 8.67 9.50 -1.35
CA VAL A 46 8.70 10.66 -0.46
C VAL A 46 9.21 10.28 0.93
N VAL A 47 8.65 9.23 1.54
CA VAL A 47 9.01 8.81 2.91
C VAL A 47 10.48 8.37 2.99
N ILE A 48 10.94 7.51 2.07
CA ILE A 48 12.33 7.05 2.09
C ILE A 48 13.31 8.20 1.87
N SER A 49 12.97 9.19 1.04
CA SER A 49 13.83 10.34 0.80
C SER A 49 14.03 11.20 2.06
N ARG A 50 12.98 11.33 2.88
CA ARG A 50 13.05 12.05 4.16
C ARG A 50 13.92 11.30 5.17
N ILE A 51 13.76 9.99 5.25
CA ILE A 51 14.55 9.12 6.14
C ILE A 51 16.03 9.15 5.74
N ILE A 52 16.35 9.01 4.45
CA ILE A 52 17.73 9.11 3.96
C ILE A 52 18.38 10.44 4.34
N ALA A 53 17.62 11.54 4.35
CA ALA A 53 18.13 12.85 4.72
C ALA A 53 18.37 13.02 6.24
N ASP A 54 17.70 12.23 7.08
CA ASP A 54 17.72 12.33 8.55
C ASP A 54 18.54 11.23 9.23
N SER A 55 18.83 10.13 8.53
CA SER A 55 19.54 8.98 9.08
C SER A 55 21.06 9.04 8.92
N GLY A 56 21.77 8.46 9.88
CA GLY A 56 23.24 8.38 9.89
C GLY A 56 23.81 7.08 9.31
N SER A 57 22.98 6.07 9.05
CA SER A 57 23.44 4.76 8.57
C SER A 57 22.41 4.05 7.68
N GLN A 58 22.87 3.09 6.85
CA GLN A 58 22.01 2.29 5.98
C GLN A 58 20.98 1.45 6.78
N ASN A 59 21.40 0.87 7.91
CA ASN A 59 20.53 0.04 8.74
C ASN A 59 19.37 0.87 9.31
N GLU A 60 19.68 2.08 9.79
CA GLU A 60 18.66 3.01 10.27
C GLU A 60 17.65 3.37 9.17
N ILE A 61 18.13 3.57 7.93
CA ILE A 61 17.25 3.88 6.79
C ILE A 61 16.27 2.74 6.52
N VAL A 62 16.75 1.50 6.43
CA VAL A 62 15.89 0.36 6.07
C VAL A 62 14.93 -0.03 7.18
N ASP A 63 15.30 0.16 8.45
CA ASP A 63 14.45 -0.11 9.61
C ASP A 63 13.35 0.95 9.74
N ARG A 64 13.70 2.24 9.73
CA ARG A 64 12.73 3.34 9.81
C ARG A 64 11.75 3.32 8.64
N TYR A 65 12.23 3.02 7.43
CA TYR A 65 11.37 3.01 6.24
C TYR A 65 10.28 1.94 6.33
N GLN A 66 10.62 0.71 6.72
CA GLN A 66 9.60 -0.34 6.81
C GLN A 66 8.59 -0.04 7.94
N GLU A 67 9.05 0.48 9.08
CA GLU A 67 8.18 0.86 10.21
C GLU A 67 7.17 1.94 9.81
N ALA A 68 7.63 2.97 9.08
CA ALA A 68 6.78 4.07 8.63
C ALA A 68 5.74 3.67 7.55
N ARG A 69 5.96 2.56 6.83
CA ARG A 69 5.19 2.24 5.61
C ARG A 69 4.35 0.97 5.69
N ILE A 70 4.72 -0.02 6.51
CA ILE A 70 4.02 -1.32 6.57
C ILE A 70 2.54 -1.13 6.90
N GLU A 71 2.20 -0.42 7.98
CA GLU A 71 0.80 -0.24 8.41
C GLU A 71 -0.04 0.44 7.31
N ARG A 72 0.51 1.48 6.70
CA ARG A 72 -0.15 2.24 5.63
C ARG A 72 -0.39 1.37 4.39
N ALA A 73 0.59 0.59 3.96
CA ALA A 73 0.43 -0.31 2.81
C ALA A 73 -0.54 -1.46 3.10
N HIS A 74 -0.51 -2.03 4.31
CA HIS A 74 -1.45 -3.05 4.75
C HIS A 74 -2.89 -2.51 4.72
N PHE A 75 -3.10 -1.31 5.28
CA PHE A 75 -4.41 -0.66 5.24
C PHE A 75 -4.96 -0.51 3.82
N VAL A 76 -4.16 -0.05 2.86
CA VAL A 76 -4.62 0.11 1.47
C VAL A 76 -4.84 -1.23 0.78
N THR A 77 -3.94 -2.20 0.97
CA THR A 77 -4.05 -3.54 0.35
C THR A 77 -5.27 -4.30 0.84
N GLU A 78 -5.57 -4.25 2.13
CA GLU A 78 -6.77 -4.88 2.68
C GLU A 78 -8.05 -4.24 2.17
N ASN A 79 -8.11 -2.91 2.11
CA ASN A 79 -9.31 -2.22 1.60
C ASN A 79 -9.50 -2.46 0.10
N SER A 80 -8.42 -2.54 -0.69
CA SER A 80 -8.53 -2.84 -2.13
C SER A 80 -9.04 -4.25 -2.36
N LYS A 81 -8.62 -5.21 -1.52
CA LYS A 81 -9.14 -6.57 -1.53
C LYS A 81 -10.61 -6.65 -1.19
N LYS A 82 -11.07 -5.91 -0.19
CA LYS A 82 -12.50 -5.82 0.15
C LYS A 82 -13.31 -5.22 -1.00
N ALA A 83 -12.80 -4.18 -1.66
CA ALA A 83 -13.42 -3.61 -2.86
C ALA A 83 -13.50 -4.64 -4.00
N GLY A 84 -12.42 -5.39 -4.25
CA GLY A 84 -12.38 -6.47 -5.22
C GLY A 84 -13.44 -7.53 -4.99
N MET A 85 -13.50 -8.08 -3.76
CA MET A 85 -14.51 -9.07 -3.38
C MET A 85 -15.95 -8.60 -3.62
N ARG A 86 -16.23 -7.31 -3.37
CA ARG A 86 -17.54 -6.70 -3.66
C ARG A 86 -17.82 -6.59 -5.15
N PHE A 87 -16.83 -6.21 -5.96
CA PHE A 87 -17.01 -6.03 -7.40
C PHE A 87 -17.02 -7.34 -8.20
N THR A 88 -16.37 -8.38 -7.69
CA THR A 88 -16.17 -9.66 -8.39
C THR A 88 -16.88 -10.82 -7.68
N GLY A 89 -18.02 -10.57 -7.04
CA GLY A 89 -18.86 -11.60 -6.45
C GLY A 89 -19.20 -12.73 -7.44
N LYS A 90 -19.53 -13.92 -6.94
CA LYS A 90 -19.86 -15.08 -7.79
C LYS A 90 -21.18 -14.86 -8.53
N THR A 91 -22.10 -14.13 -7.91
CA THR A 91 -23.40 -13.76 -8.46
C THR A 91 -23.64 -12.26 -8.31
N PRO A 92 -24.50 -11.65 -9.15
CA PRO A 92 -24.85 -10.23 -9.01
C PRO A 92 -25.41 -9.86 -7.64
N ASP A 93 -26.07 -10.81 -6.97
CA ASP A 93 -26.67 -10.61 -5.65
C ASP A 93 -25.62 -10.55 -4.51
N ASP A 94 -24.38 -11.00 -4.78
CA ASP A 94 -23.27 -10.86 -3.83
C ASP A 94 -22.79 -9.41 -3.70
N TYR A 95 -23.19 -8.53 -4.63
CA TYR A 95 -22.89 -7.11 -4.54
C TYR A 95 -23.74 -6.44 -3.46
N SER A 96 -23.08 -5.90 -2.43
CA SER A 96 -23.72 -5.06 -1.42
C SER A 96 -23.17 -3.63 -1.45
N LYS A 97 -24.05 -2.66 -1.18
CA LYS A 97 -23.69 -1.26 -0.92
C LYS A 97 -23.49 -0.98 0.57
N GLU A 98 -23.86 -1.92 1.44
CA GLU A 98 -23.71 -1.79 2.89
C GLU A 98 -22.23 -1.86 3.27
N ASP A 99 -21.81 -1.06 4.25
CA ASP A 99 -20.43 -0.96 4.76
C ASP A 99 -19.34 -0.62 3.73
N HIS A 100 -19.70 -0.13 2.53
CA HIS A 100 -18.74 0.41 1.58
C HIS A 100 -18.19 1.74 2.09
N LYS A 101 -16.87 1.78 2.30
CA LYS A 101 -16.12 3.04 2.38
C LYS A 101 -15.34 3.26 1.09
N ASN A 102 -15.53 4.42 0.47
CA ASN A 102 -14.73 4.84 -0.67
C ASN A 102 -13.35 5.37 -0.21
N GLU A 103 -12.49 5.73 -1.15
CA GLU A 103 -11.13 6.21 -0.89
C GLU A 103 -11.10 7.48 -0.02
N GLU A 104 -12.10 8.35 -0.16
CA GLU A 104 -12.24 9.58 0.61
C GLU A 104 -12.70 9.31 2.05
N GLU A 105 -13.68 8.42 2.24
CA GLU A 105 -14.17 7.99 3.55
C GLU A 105 -13.15 7.16 4.34
N LEU A 106 -12.25 6.48 3.64
CA LEU A 106 -11.07 5.82 4.21
C LEU A 106 -9.92 6.81 4.49
N GLY A 107 -10.08 8.07 4.09
CA GLY A 107 -9.11 9.14 4.28
C GLY A 107 -7.82 8.98 3.48
N LEU A 108 -7.85 8.20 2.39
CA LEU A 108 -6.64 7.90 1.61
C LEU A 108 -5.99 9.13 1.01
N PHE A 109 -6.79 10.12 0.63
CA PHE A 109 -6.32 11.38 0.03
C PHE A 109 -5.84 12.41 1.05
N TYR A 110 -6.06 12.17 2.35
CA TYR A 110 -5.60 13.04 3.43
C TYR A 110 -4.28 12.57 4.05
N TYR A 111 -3.74 11.44 3.57
CA TYR A 111 -2.41 10.98 3.97
C TYR A 111 -1.33 11.86 3.33
N ASP A 112 -0.53 12.54 4.16
CA ASP A 112 0.58 13.37 3.71
C ASP A 112 1.93 12.66 3.99
N PRO A 113 2.58 12.05 2.98
CA PRO A 113 3.86 11.38 3.16
C PRO A 113 5.00 12.34 3.53
N SER A 114 4.81 13.65 3.39
CA SER A 114 5.82 14.66 3.74
C SER A 114 5.82 15.00 5.24
N THR A 115 4.76 14.65 5.97
CA THR A 115 4.63 14.97 7.40
C THR A 115 4.42 13.76 8.30
N VAL A 116 4.24 12.55 7.75
CA VAL A 116 4.15 11.34 8.56
C VAL A 116 5.38 11.15 9.44
N GLU A 117 5.19 10.52 10.59
CA GLU A 117 6.26 10.11 11.49
C GLU A 117 7.18 9.12 10.77
N ILE A 118 8.51 9.32 10.91
CA ILE A 118 9.58 8.57 10.24
C ILE A 118 10.75 8.30 11.16
#